data_AF-A0A5N5LX20-F1
#
_entry.id   AF-A0A5N5LX20-F1
#
_cell.length_a   1.000
_cell.length_b   1.000
_cell.length_c   1.000
_cell.angle_alpha   90.00
_cell.angle_beta   90.00
_cell.angle_gamma   90.00
#
_symmetry.space_group_name_H-M   'P 1'
#
loop_
_entity.id
_entity.type
_entity.pdbx_description
1 polymer ?
#
loop_
_entity_poly.entity_id
_entity_poly.type
_entity_poly.pdbx_seq_one_letter_code
_entity_poly.pdbx_strand_id
1 'polypeptide(L)'
;MTILTTLQSHPKLTVAVSVSVTLLTAAYLAKRQLNSLCPRVPLSSLPPSSAIRNLISTAEEHSTQAPSPWGLTTSPLLPSWSSTTNSLSGEKTSHTIHSFLALQTTIPISLLSDYPLASKDDDNDNAYPLTQALLSSFLSARSTGPEARFFLDVDVPPLPISFSSPGAHLFGRPNPGGLGAFLLGTWSTARNISVSPTTTTLPADVPRPPTAFPSNKIRVAEDEKTDAAGAVMYWRAPPRQVEAVDRLAARGMPWRMMEGGYQEWIVERLEGDGSGREARVTYVTVETGSLYPPGQGKRDWKKMPWWMYQLHVAYAQWLLWKTLRRLRGGEKERVG
;
A
#
# COMPACT_ATOMS: atom_id res chain seq x y z
N MET A 1 23.53 -41.90 14.64
CA MET A 1 22.15 -42.39 14.58
C MET A 1 21.37 -41.44 13.67
N THR A 2 21.02 -41.90 12.48
CA THR A 2 20.60 -41.05 11.34
C THR A 2 19.13 -40.64 11.47
N ILE A 3 18.79 -39.41 11.07
CA ILE A 3 17.41 -38.85 11.12
C ILE A 3 16.35 -39.81 10.55
N LEU A 4 16.73 -40.60 9.55
CA LEU A 4 15.92 -41.66 8.94
C LEU A 4 15.52 -42.79 9.92
N THR A 5 16.41 -43.22 10.83
CA THR A 5 16.13 -44.28 11.80
C THR A 5 15.15 -43.85 12.90
N THR A 6 15.14 -42.57 13.25
CA THR A 6 14.21 -41.97 14.22
C THR A 6 12.81 -41.67 13.66
N LEU A 7 12.68 -41.49 12.34
CA LEU A 7 11.39 -41.29 11.66
C LEU A 7 10.61 -42.61 11.53
N GLN A 8 11.30 -43.72 11.34
CA GLN A 8 10.70 -45.05 11.23
C GLN A 8 10.06 -45.56 12.53
N SER A 9 10.56 -45.14 13.70
CA SER A 9 10.02 -45.56 15.00
C SER A 9 8.86 -44.69 15.52
N HIS A 10 8.50 -43.60 14.84
CA HIS A 10 7.48 -42.64 15.29
C HIS A 10 6.54 -42.20 14.16
N PRO A 11 5.43 -42.92 13.92
CA PRO A 11 4.52 -42.63 12.80
C PRO A 11 3.88 -41.23 12.87
N LYS A 12 3.63 -40.70 14.07
CA LYS A 12 3.12 -39.33 14.28
C LYS A 12 4.12 -38.26 13.81
N LEU A 13 5.42 -38.50 13.99
CA LEU A 13 6.47 -37.59 13.55
C LEU A 13 6.59 -37.59 12.02
N THR A 14 6.49 -38.77 11.40
CA THR A 14 6.48 -38.91 9.94
C THR A 14 5.30 -38.19 9.29
N VAL A 15 4.09 -38.31 9.87
CA VAL A 15 2.91 -37.56 9.40
C VAL A 15 3.09 -36.05 9.59
N ALA A 16 3.61 -35.60 10.74
CA ALA A 16 3.87 -34.19 10.98
C ALA A 16 4.86 -33.61 9.95
N VAL A 17 5.97 -34.33 9.69
CA VAL A 17 6.98 -33.91 8.71
C VAL A 17 6.41 -33.91 7.29
N SER A 18 5.64 -34.93 6.88
CA SER A 18 5.04 -34.97 5.55
C SER A 18 4.03 -33.83 5.33
N VAL A 19 3.22 -33.52 6.34
CA VAL A 19 2.27 -32.39 6.30
C VAL A 19 3.03 -31.06 6.22
N SER A 20 4.07 -30.88 7.03
CA SER A 20 4.91 -29.67 6.97
C SER A 20 5.57 -29.49 5.60
N VAL A 21 6.15 -30.55 5.04
CA VAL A 21 6.77 -30.50 3.70
C VAL A 21 5.72 -30.14 2.65
N THR A 22 4.55 -30.79 2.66
CA THR A 22 3.45 -30.52 1.72
C THR A 22 2.98 -29.06 1.80
N LEU A 23 2.79 -28.53 3.01
CA LEU A 23 2.40 -27.14 3.23
C LEU A 23 3.48 -26.15 2.75
N LEU A 24 4.76 -26.44 3.01
CA LEU A 24 5.87 -25.61 2.54
C LEU A 24 5.97 -25.61 1.02
N THR A 25 5.79 -26.78 0.37
CA THR A 25 5.77 -26.88 -1.10
C THR A 25 4.59 -26.10 -1.68
N ALA A 26 3.39 -26.25 -1.13
CA ALA A 26 2.22 -25.49 -1.56
C ALA A 26 2.42 -23.97 -1.39
N ALA A 27 2.95 -23.53 -0.25
CA ALA A 27 3.27 -22.13 0.01
C ALA A 27 4.32 -21.59 -0.98
N TYR A 28 5.36 -22.37 -1.27
CA TYR A 28 6.38 -22.01 -2.25
C TYR A 28 5.81 -21.86 -3.67
N LEU A 29 5.00 -22.81 -4.13
CA LEU A 29 4.35 -22.76 -5.45
C LEU A 29 3.38 -21.58 -5.55
N ALA A 30 2.57 -21.34 -4.52
CA ALA A 30 1.68 -20.19 -4.45
C ALA A 30 2.46 -18.87 -4.52
N LYS A 31 3.57 -18.76 -3.78
CA LYS A 31 4.44 -17.58 -3.83
C LYS A 31 5.06 -17.38 -5.22
N ARG A 32 5.50 -18.46 -5.87
CA ARG A 32 6.06 -18.42 -7.23
C ARG A 32 5.02 -17.93 -8.23
N GLN A 33 3.78 -18.41 -8.12
CA GLN A 33 2.67 -17.95 -8.96
C GLN A 33 2.36 -16.46 -8.73
N LEU A 34 2.30 -16.01 -7.47
CA LEU A 34 2.10 -14.61 -7.14
C LEU A 34 3.21 -13.70 -7.67
N ASN A 35 4.47 -14.14 -7.64
CA ASN A 35 5.59 -13.41 -8.24
C ASN A 35 5.45 -13.26 -9.76
N SER A 36 4.83 -14.23 -10.44
CA SER A 36 4.59 -14.17 -11.88
C SER A 36 3.42 -13.26 -12.25
N LEU A 37 2.37 -13.22 -11.43
CA LEU A 37 1.15 -12.45 -11.72
C LEU A 37 1.24 -10.99 -11.28
N CYS A 38 1.92 -10.76 -10.16
CA CYS A 38 2.10 -9.47 -9.53
C CYS A 38 3.59 -9.30 -9.18
N PRO A 39 4.47 -9.14 -10.17
CA PRO A 39 5.89 -8.95 -9.94
C PRO A 39 6.15 -7.67 -9.15
N ARG A 40 7.22 -7.71 -8.34
CA ARG A 40 7.75 -6.53 -7.67
C ARG A 40 8.53 -5.70 -8.67
N VAL A 41 8.38 -4.39 -8.59
CA VAL A 41 9.10 -3.43 -9.43
C VAL A 41 9.87 -2.42 -8.58
N PRO A 42 10.98 -1.87 -9.07
CA PRO A 42 11.72 -0.82 -8.37
C PRO A 42 10.94 0.50 -8.38
N LEU A 43 11.32 1.42 -7.48
CA LEU A 43 10.75 2.76 -7.39
C LEU A 43 10.82 3.54 -8.73
N SER A 44 11.89 3.32 -9.49
CA SER A 44 12.13 3.96 -10.80
C SER A 44 11.12 3.54 -11.87
N SER A 45 10.41 2.42 -11.70
CA SER A 45 9.37 1.95 -12.61
C SER A 45 8.00 2.61 -12.38
N LEU A 46 7.83 3.37 -11.29
CA LEU A 46 6.61 4.14 -11.05
C LEU A 46 6.61 5.40 -11.93
N PRO A 47 5.45 5.92 -12.37
CA PRO A 47 5.42 7.18 -13.12
C PRO A 47 5.94 8.34 -12.26
N PRO A 48 6.60 9.36 -12.85
CA PRO A 48 7.09 10.54 -12.11
C PRO A 48 5.99 11.25 -11.31
N SER A 49 4.76 11.26 -11.83
CA SER A 49 3.56 11.82 -11.19
C SER A 49 3.07 11.06 -9.95
N SER A 50 3.59 9.84 -9.67
CA SER A 50 3.24 9.07 -8.46
C SER A 50 3.50 9.88 -7.20
N ALA A 51 2.48 9.95 -6.36
CA ALA A 51 2.52 10.70 -5.12
C ALA A 51 3.47 10.05 -4.11
N ILE A 52 3.49 8.71 -4.03
CA ILE A 52 4.45 7.99 -3.17
C ILE A 52 5.87 8.07 -3.72
N ARG A 53 6.07 8.01 -5.05
CA ARG A 53 7.39 8.24 -5.65
C ARG A 53 7.93 9.62 -5.24
N ASN A 54 7.10 10.65 -5.37
CA ASN A 54 7.44 12.00 -4.97
C ASN A 54 7.77 12.10 -3.46
N LEU A 55 6.96 11.48 -2.59
CA LEU A 55 7.23 11.40 -1.15
C LEU A 55 8.64 10.86 -0.85
N ILE A 56 9.00 9.73 -1.47
CA ILE A 56 10.30 9.11 -1.25
C ILE A 56 11.41 10.01 -1.79
N SER A 57 11.30 10.46 -3.05
CA SER A 57 12.34 11.27 -3.69
C SER A 57 12.63 12.58 -2.93
N THR A 58 11.59 13.33 -2.53
CA THR A 58 11.77 14.56 -1.74
C THR A 58 12.41 14.28 -0.38
N ALA A 59 12.11 13.14 0.23
CA ALA A 59 12.66 12.78 1.53
C ALA A 59 14.10 12.23 1.45
N GLU A 60 14.52 11.71 0.28
CA GLU A 60 15.91 11.31 0.02
C GLU A 60 16.84 12.52 -0.19
N GLU A 61 16.34 13.63 -0.75
CA GLU A 61 17.08 14.90 -0.90
C GLU A 61 17.58 15.46 0.45
N HIS A 62 17.00 15.00 1.57
CA HIS A 62 17.29 15.45 2.93
C HIS A 62 18.05 14.41 3.78
N SER A 63 18.60 13.34 3.19
CA SER A 63 19.17 12.21 3.95
C SER A 63 20.70 12.26 4.11
N THR A 64 21.18 12.11 5.35
CA THR A 64 22.56 11.72 5.69
C THR A 64 22.55 10.25 6.15
N GLN A 65 23.13 9.38 5.32
CA GLN A 65 22.83 7.94 5.18
C GLN A 65 22.84 7.04 6.43
N ALA A 66 21.91 6.07 6.42
CA ALA A 66 22.03 4.71 6.97
C ALA A 66 21.49 3.71 5.90
N PRO A 67 21.93 2.44 5.87
CA PRO A 67 21.52 1.48 4.86
C PRO A 67 20.00 1.26 4.81
N SER A 68 19.52 0.94 3.60
CA SER A 68 18.12 1.06 3.24
C SER A 68 17.20 0.05 3.93
N PRO A 69 15.91 0.39 4.08
CA PRO A 69 14.86 -0.58 4.24
C PRO A 69 14.58 -1.25 2.88
N TRP A 70 14.31 -2.56 2.93
CA TRP A 70 14.11 -3.43 1.78
C TRP A 70 13.28 -2.81 0.66
N GLY A 71 13.95 -2.48 -0.46
CA GLY A 71 13.35 -1.88 -1.65
C GLY A 71 13.77 -0.43 -1.94
N LEU A 72 14.38 0.29 -0.98
CA LEU A 72 14.94 1.64 -1.19
C LEU A 72 16.48 1.59 -1.21
N THR A 73 17.15 2.71 -1.51
CA THR A 73 18.61 2.85 -1.39
C THR A 73 19.01 3.57 -0.10
N THR A 74 18.11 4.38 0.47
CA THR A 74 18.29 5.05 1.76
C THR A 74 17.04 4.92 2.65
N SER A 75 17.16 5.20 3.96
CA SER A 75 16.01 5.34 4.86
C SER A 75 15.68 6.84 4.99
N PRO A 76 14.80 7.41 4.15
CA PRO A 76 14.54 8.83 4.20
C PRO A 76 13.89 9.24 5.53
N LEU A 77 14.14 10.49 5.90
CA LEU A 77 13.60 11.10 7.12
C LEU A 77 12.34 11.88 6.77
N LEU A 78 11.28 11.66 7.52
CA LEU A 78 9.98 12.31 7.31
C LEU A 78 9.61 13.18 8.52
N PRO A 79 9.05 14.37 8.28
CA PRO A 79 8.42 15.14 9.35
C PRO A 79 7.08 14.50 9.76
N SER A 80 6.67 14.76 11.00
CA SER A 80 5.35 14.37 11.51
C SER A 80 4.24 15.15 10.81
N TRP A 81 3.03 14.61 10.69
CA TRP A 81 1.91 15.38 10.12
C TRP A 81 1.58 16.66 10.92
N SER A 82 1.88 16.71 12.22
CA SER A 82 1.59 17.87 13.08
C SER A 82 2.52 19.07 12.87
N SER A 83 3.63 18.94 12.13
CA SER A 83 4.58 20.04 11.94
C SER A 83 4.28 20.96 10.77
N THR A 84 3.34 20.57 9.89
CA THR A 84 3.03 21.32 8.66
C THR A 84 2.16 22.57 8.85
N THR A 85 1.69 22.90 10.05
CA THR A 85 0.86 24.11 10.26
C THR A 85 1.64 25.38 10.56
N ASN A 86 2.96 25.32 10.82
CA ASN A 86 3.80 26.50 11.08
C ASN A 86 5.23 26.26 10.57
N SER A 87 5.45 26.38 9.26
CA SER A 87 6.78 26.26 8.66
C SER A 87 7.56 27.57 8.80
N LEU A 88 8.41 27.64 9.82
CA LEU A 88 9.59 28.50 9.89
C LEU A 88 10.76 27.62 10.35
N SER A 89 11.63 27.25 9.39
CA SER A 89 13.01 26.76 9.58
C SER A 89 13.28 25.97 10.87
N GLY A 90 12.96 24.67 10.90
CA GLY A 90 13.30 23.81 12.05
C GLY A 90 12.51 22.51 12.16
N GLU A 91 11.97 22.00 11.05
CA GLU A 91 11.05 20.85 11.08
C GLU A 91 11.78 19.59 11.57
N LYS A 92 11.49 19.18 12.80
CA LYS A 92 12.16 18.03 13.42
C LYS A 92 11.64 16.75 12.76
N THR A 93 12.43 16.20 11.84
CA THR A 93 12.19 14.87 11.28
C THR A 93 12.19 13.83 12.40
N SER A 94 11.04 13.19 12.59
CA SER A 94 10.79 12.27 13.69
C SER A 94 10.39 10.88 13.21
N HIS A 95 10.19 10.70 11.92
CA HIS A 95 9.78 9.44 11.33
C HIS A 95 10.74 8.99 10.24
N THR A 96 10.70 7.71 9.91
CA THR A 96 11.39 7.13 8.77
C THR A 96 10.52 6.12 8.06
N ILE A 97 10.87 5.80 6.81
CA ILE A 97 10.26 4.72 6.05
C ILE A 97 10.86 3.39 6.52
N HIS A 98 10.00 2.52 7.05
CA HIS A 98 10.35 1.17 7.49
C HIS A 98 10.42 0.16 6.34
N SER A 99 9.56 0.32 5.33
CA SER A 99 9.53 -0.56 4.17
C SER A 99 8.86 0.11 2.96
N PHE A 100 9.22 -0.37 1.77
CA PHE A 100 8.62 -0.01 0.50
C PHE A 100 8.31 -1.26 -0.31
N LEU A 101 7.17 -1.22 -1.01
CA LEU A 101 6.76 -2.25 -1.95
C LEU A 101 6.01 -1.62 -3.11
N ALA A 102 6.41 -1.95 -4.33
CA ALA A 102 5.62 -1.71 -5.53
C ALA A 102 5.38 -3.02 -6.29
N LEU A 103 4.14 -3.27 -6.65
CA LEU A 103 3.68 -4.40 -7.45
C LEU A 103 3.04 -3.88 -8.72
N GLN A 104 3.40 -4.44 -9.86
CA GLN A 104 2.94 -3.94 -11.15
C GLN A 104 2.52 -5.08 -12.06
N THR A 105 1.47 -4.86 -12.84
CA THR A 105 1.00 -5.82 -13.85
C THR A 105 0.34 -5.06 -15.01
N THR A 106 0.17 -5.72 -16.15
CA THR A 106 -0.52 -5.16 -17.30
C THR A 106 -1.82 -5.92 -17.53
N ILE A 107 -2.90 -5.19 -17.77
CA ILE A 107 -4.22 -5.75 -18.05
C ILE A 107 -4.90 -5.01 -19.22
N PRO A 108 -5.84 -5.65 -19.93
CA PRO A 108 -6.67 -4.95 -20.90
C PRO A 108 -7.49 -3.83 -20.24
N ILE A 109 -7.63 -2.68 -20.90
CA ILE A 109 -8.45 -1.56 -20.39
C ILE A 109 -9.91 -1.99 -20.19
N SER A 110 -10.43 -2.90 -21.02
CA SER A 110 -11.79 -3.42 -20.91
C SER A 110 -12.14 -3.95 -19.52
N LEU A 111 -11.18 -4.59 -18.83
CA LEU A 111 -11.38 -5.10 -17.47
C LEU A 111 -11.67 -3.99 -16.45
N LEU A 112 -11.18 -2.78 -16.69
CA LEU A 112 -11.38 -1.62 -15.83
C LEU A 112 -12.59 -0.80 -16.28
N SER A 113 -12.75 -0.54 -17.58
CA SER A 113 -13.87 0.25 -18.11
C SER A 113 -15.21 -0.44 -17.90
N ASP A 114 -15.24 -1.76 -18.00
CA ASP A 114 -16.49 -2.51 -17.95
C ASP A 114 -16.92 -2.83 -16.52
N TYR A 115 -16.05 -2.56 -15.53
CA TYR A 115 -16.33 -2.88 -14.14
C TYR A 115 -17.63 -2.19 -13.67
N PRO A 116 -18.59 -2.91 -13.05
CA PRO A 116 -19.93 -2.35 -12.74
C PRO A 116 -19.94 -1.11 -11.84
N LEU A 117 -18.87 -0.91 -11.06
CA LEU A 117 -18.69 0.23 -10.16
C LEU A 117 -17.68 1.25 -10.71
N ALA A 118 -17.34 1.18 -12.00
CA ALA A 118 -16.64 2.26 -12.67
C ALA A 118 -17.58 3.48 -12.78
N SER A 119 -17.07 4.68 -12.50
CA SER A 119 -17.82 5.90 -12.78
C SER A 119 -18.01 6.03 -14.29
N LYS A 120 -19.27 6.10 -14.74
CA LYS A 120 -19.63 6.41 -16.12
C LYS A 120 -19.65 7.93 -16.30
N ASP A 121 -18.51 8.56 -16.08
CA ASP A 121 -18.29 9.89 -16.66
C ASP A 121 -18.09 9.65 -18.17
N ASP A 122 -19.15 9.82 -18.96
CA ASP A 122 -19.18 9.56 -20.41
C ASP A 122 -18.17 10.42 -21.22
N ASP A 123 -17.54 11.41 -20.59
CA ASP A 123 -16.83 12.48 -21.29
C ASP A 123 -15.30 12.49 -21.08
N ASN A 124 -14.70 11.40 -20.60
CA ASN A 124 -13.26 11.39 -20.35
C ASN A 124 -12.64 10.00 -20.51
N ASP A 125 -12.24 9.68 -21.74
CA ASP A 125 -11.36 8.55 -22.06
C ASP A 125 -9.95 8.83 -21.52
N ASN A 126 -9.77 8.72 -20.19
CA ASN A 126 -8.49 8.85 -19.50
C ASN A 126 -8.33 7.87 -18.31
N ALA A 127 -7.14 7.83 -17.71
CA ALA A 127 -6.82 6.89 -16.63
C ALA A 127 -7.60 7.13 -15.32
N TYR A 128 -8.17 8.32 -15.11
CA TYR A 128 -8.82 8.69 -13.86
C TYR A 128 -10.04 7.80 -13.47
N PRO A 129 -11.06 7.62 -14.34
CA PRO A 129 -12.16 6.69 -14.06
C PRO A 129 -11.70 5.23 -13.93
N LEU A 130 -10.63 4.83 -14.65
CA LEU A 130 -10.05 3.50 -14.53
C LEU A 130 -9.43 3.27 -13.15
N THR A 131 -8.77 4.27 -12.57
CA THR A 131 -8.26 4.23 -11.19
C THR A 131 -9.38 4.10 -10.17
N GLN A 132 -10.53 4.73 -10.41
CA GLN A 132 -11.72 4.58 -9.56
C GLN A 132 -12.30 3.16 -9.63
N ALA A 133 -12.34 2.55 -10.81
CA ALA A 133 -12.73 1.16 -10.99
C ALA A 133 -11.77 0.21 -10.26
N LEU A 134 -10.45 0.43 -10.39
CA LEU A 134 -9.43 -0.35 -9.72
C LEU A 134 -9.56 -0.29 -8.20
N LEU A 135 -9.69 0.91 -7.62
CA LEU A 135 -9.82 1.07 -6.17
C LEU A 135 -11.15 0.50 -5.66
N SER A 136 -12.25 0.68 -6.39
CA SER A 136 -13.55 0.08 -6.05
C SER A 136 -13.49 -1.45 -6.09
N SER A 137 -12.80 -2.03 -7.08
CA SER A 137 -12.53 -3.46 -7.13
C SER A 137 -11.65 -3.94 -5.99
N PHE A 138 -10.67 -3.13 -5.56
CA PHE A 138 -9.81 -3.46 -4.43
C PHE A 138 -10.62 -3.53 -3.13
N LEU A 139 -11.46 -2.53 -2.86
CA LEU A 139 -12.31 -2.51 -1.67
C LEU A 139 -13.31 -3.68 -1.66
N SER A 140 -13.94 -3.97 -2.80
CA SER A 140 -14.84 -5.12 -2.96
C SER A 140 -14.11 -6.47 -2.78
N ALA A 141 -12.91 -6.61 -3.33
CA ALA A 141 -12.09 -7.79 -3.14
C ALA A 141 -11.71 -8.00 -1.67
N ARG A 142 -11.43 -6.91 -0.95
CA ARG A 142 -11.03 -6.93 0.46
C ARG A 142 -12.19 -7.27 1.39
N SER A 143 -13.39 -6.72 1.16
CA SER A 143 -14.56 -6.95 2.01
C SER A 143 -15.08 -8.38 2.01
N THR A 144 -14.77 -9.13 0.97
CA THR A 144 -15.16 -10.54 0.82
C THR A 144 -14.09 -11.52 1.32
N GLY A 145 -12.97 -11.02 1.87
CA GLY A 145 -11.89 -11.84 2.41
C GLY A 145 -12.05 -12.20 3.88
N PRO A 146 -11.31 -13.22 4.37
CA PRO A 146 -11.25 -13.54 5.79
C PRO A 146 -10.81 -12.34 6.65
N GLU A 147 -9.97 -11.45 6.12
CA GLU A 147 -9.52 -10.22 6.78
C GLU A 147 -10.67 -9.29 7.20
N ALA A 148 -11.72 -9.20 6.39
CA ALA A 148 -12.92 -8.43 6.68
C ALA A 148 -13.73 -9.03 7.83
N ARG A 149 -13.69 -10.36 8.00
CA ARG A 149 -14.43 -11.05 9.07
C ARG A 149 -13.73 -10.98 10.43
N PHE A 150 -12.39 -10.98 10.44
CA PHE A 150 -11.61 -11.14 11.67
C PHE A 150 -10.97 -9.85 12.20
N PHE A 151 -10.58 -8.92 11.33
CA PHE A 151 -9.69 -7.81 11.72
C PHE A 151 -10.17 -6.42 11.26
N LEU A 152 -10.94 -6.34 10.18
CA LEU A 152 -11.44 -5.09 9.62
C LEU A 152 -12.95 -4.96 9.86
N ASP A 153 -13.50 -3.77 9.62
CA ASP A 153 -14.95 -3.61 9.56
C ASP A 153 -15.52 -4.22 8.27
N VAL A 154 -16.75 -4.71 8.36
CA VAL A 154 -17.48 -5.33 7.24
C VAL A 154 -18.06 -4.25 6.31
N ASP A 155 -18.35 -3.08 6.87
CA ASP A 155 -18.99 -1.97 6.16
C ASP A 155 -17.97 -1.21 5.31
N VAL A 156 -17.92 -1.58 4.03
CA VAL A 156 -17.22 -0.81 2.99
C VAL A 156 -18.00 0.49 2.74
N PRO A 157 -17.34 1.63 2.45
CA PRO A 157 -18.05 2.80 1.96
C PRO A 157 -18.94 2.46 0.76
N PRO A 158 -20.05 3.18 0.56
CA PRO A 158 -20.88 3.00 -0.62
C PRO A 158 -20.02 3.14 -1.88
N LEU A 159 -20.07 2.14 -2.74
CA LEU A 159 -19.36 2.11 -4.02
C LEU A 159 -20.30 2.61 -5.13
N PRO A 160 -19.81 3.36 -6.13
CA PRO A 160 -18.42 3.78 -6.34
C PRO A 160 -17.94 4.82 -5.32
N ILE A 161 -16.65 4.78 -4.98
CA ILE A 161 -16.04 5.70 -4.01
C ILE A 161 -16.04 7.11 -4.59
N SER A 162 -16.55 8.09 -3.85
CA SER A 162 -16.36 9.50 -4.21
C SER A 162 -14.91 9.93 -3.94
N PHE A 163 -14.19 10.29 -5.00
CA PHE A 163 -12.84 10.84 -4.91
C PHE A 163 -12.81 12.29 -4.42
N SER A 164 -13.99 12.92 -4.27
CA SER A 164 -14.14 14.31 -3.84
C SER A 164 -14.03 14.52 -2.33
N SER A 165 -13.88 13.46 -1.53
CA SER A 165 -13.89 13.54 -0.06
C SER A 165 -12.60 13.02 0.57
N PRO A 166 -11.54 13.84 0.62
CA PRO A 166 -10.35 13.53 1.41
C PRO A 166 -10.70 13.27 2.88
N GLY A 167 -10.05 12.26 3.48
CA GLY A 167 -10.37 11.74 4.80
C GLY A 167 -11.54 10.75 4.82
N ALA A 168 -12.16 10.43 3.67
CA ALA A 168 -13.19 9.41 3.60
C ALA A 168 -12.66 8.07 4.13
N HIS A 169 -13.39 7.48 5.07
CA HIS A 169 -13.08 6.19 5.65
C HIS A 169 -13.30 5.08 4.61
N LEU A 170 -12.26 4.27 4.37
CA LEU A 170 -12.27 3.21 3.36
C LEU A 170 -12.51 1.82 3.96
N PHE A 171 -11.83 1.51 5.07
CA PHE A 171 -12.03 0.25 5.80
C PHE A 171 -11.30 0.30 7.14
N GLY A 172 -11.69 -0.62 8.03
CA GLY A 172 -11.16 -0.70 9.39
C GLY A 172 -12.10 -0.07 10.40
N ARG A 173 -11.77 -0.11 11.68
CA ARG A 173 -12.66 0.42 12.71
C ARG A 173 -12.42 1.92 12.86
N PRO A 174 -13.43 2.78 12.66
CA PRO A 174 -13.28 4.24 12.70
C PRO A 174 -13.02 4.77 14.12
N ASN A 175 -13.16 3.94 15.15
CA ASN A 175 -12.98 4.34 16.54
C ASN A 175 -11.58 4.92 16.81
N PRO A 176 -11.46 5.95 17.67
CA PRO A 176 -10.18 6.49 18.08
C PRO A 176 -9.38 5.42 18.83
N GLY A 177 -8.47 4.75 18.12
CA GLY A 177 -7.70 3.60 18.62
C GLY A 177 -7.80 2.33 17.77
N GLY A 178 -8.65 2.30 16.74
CA GLY A 178 -8.75 1.22 15.78
C GLY A 178 -7.73 1.29 14.64
N LEU A 179 -7.56 0.17 13.93
CA LEU A 179 -6.89 0.15 12.63
C LEU A 179 -7.88 0.75 11.63
N GLY A 180 -7.50 1.83 10.95
CA GLY A 180 -8.34 2.50 9.96
C GLY A 180 -7.52 2.93 8.75
N ALA A 181 -8.17 2.93 7.58
CA ALA A 181 -7.63 3.41 6.33
C ALA A 181 -8.56 4.47 5.72
N PHE A 182 -7.96 5.54 5.21
CA PHE A 182 -8.66 6.75 4.81
C PHE A 182 -8.08 7.27 3.50
N LEU A 183 -8.94 7.76 2.61
CA LEU A 183 -8.51 8.38 1.35
C LEU A 183 -7.72 9.66 1.68
N LEU A 184 -6.48 9.76 1.21
CA LEU A 184 -5.72 11.01 1.29
C LEU A 184 -6.13 11.96 0.15
N GLY A 185 -6.28 11.40 -1.04
CA GLY A 185 -6.66 12.13 -2.24
C GLY A 185 -6.32 11.35 -3.50
N THR A 186 -6.55 11.98 -4.64
CA THR A 186 -6.31 11.41 -5.97
C THR A 186 -5.52 12.39 -6.81
N TRP A 187 -4.87 11.89 -7.85
CA TRP A 187 -4.16 12.70 -8.83
C TRP A 187 -4.40 12.15 -10.24
N SER A 188 -4.24 13.02 -11.23
CA SER A 188 -4.34 12.70 -12.65
C SER A 188 -3.52 13.70 -13.45
N THR A 189 -2.67 13.20 -14.34
CA THR A 189 -1.96 14.02 -15.32
C THR A 189 -2.93 14.60 -16.34
N ALA A 190 -3.81 13.77 -16.91
CA ALA A 190 -4.81 14.19 -17.91
C ALA A 190 -5.79 15.25 -17.40
N ARG A 191 -6.17 15.20 -16.12
CA ARG A 191 -7.08 16.18 -15.49
C ARG A 191 -6.35 17.27 -14.69
N ASN A 192 -5.01 17.26 -14.68
CA ASN A 192 -4.16 18.15 -13.86
C ASN A 192 -4.59 18.22 -12.37
N ILE A 193 -4.94 17.06 -11.80
CA ILE A 193 -5.32 16.90 -10.40
C ILE A 193 -4.10 16.43 -9.63
N SER A 194 -3.84 16.99 -8.45
CA SER A 194 -2.72 16.61 -7.59
C SER A 194 -3.16 16.34 -6.15
N VAL A 195 -2.41 15.50 -5.46
CA VAL A 195 -2.53 15.31 -4.01
C VAL A 195 -1.72 16.40 -3.34
N SER A 196 -2.40 17.31 -2.63
CA SER A 196 -1.77 18.44 -1.96
C SER A 196 -2.34 18.62 -0.55
N PRO A 197 -1.71 18.02 0.48
CA PRO A 197 -2.20 18.08 1.86
C PRO A 197 -2.38 19.49 2.43
N THR A 198 -1.64 20.48 1.94
CA THR A 198 -1.79 21.90 2.31
C THR A 198 -3.08 22.53 1.80
N THR A 199 -3.61 22.06 0.67
CA THR A 199 -4.91 22.50 0.13
C THR A 199 -6.05 21.55 0.50
N THR A 200 -5.71 20.35 0.97
CA THR A 200 -6.63 19.28 1.31
C THR A 200 -6.65 19.07 2.82
N THR A 201 -7.38 19.94 3.52
CA THR A 201 -7.55 19.85 4.97
C THR A 201 -8.37 18.61 5.31
N LEU A 202 -7.73 17.59 5.91
CA LEU A 202 -8.51 16.46 6.44
C LEU A 202 -9.45 16.98 7.55
N PRO A 203 -10.67 16.42 7.66
CA PRO A 203 -11.61 16.75 8.73
C PRO A 203 -10.98 16.62 10.12
N ALA A 204 -11.47 17.40 11.09
CA ALA A 204 -10.88 17.46 12.44
C ALA A 204 -11.03 16.14 13.23
N ASP A 205 -12.09 15.40 12.94
CA ASP A 205 -12.49 14.12 13.54
C ASP A 205 -11.77 12.90 12.94
N VAL A 206 -11.14 13.06 11.77
CA VAL A 206 -10.44 11.96 11.09
C VAL A 206 -9.02 11.81 11.66
N PRO A 207 -8.58 10.58 12.02
CA PRO A 207 -7.20 10.32 12.43
C PRO A 207 -6.20 10.84 11.39
N ARG A 208 -5.23 11.64 11.82
CA ARG A 208 -4.17 12.12 10.93
C ARG A 208 -3.18 11.00 10.58
N PRO A 209 -2.59 11.02 9.38
CA PRO A 209 -1.50 10.11 9.03
C PRO A 209 -0.28 10.35 9.92
N PRO A 210 0.63 9.36 10.05
CA PRO A 210 1.79 9.47 10.94
C PRO A 210 2.79 10.55 10.49
N THR A 211 3.00 10.69 9.19
CA THR A 211 3.99 11.60 8.60
C THR A 211 3.33 12.67 7.75
N ALA A 212 4.01 13.78 7.51
CA ALA A 212 3.60 14.72 6.48
C ALA A 212 3.73 14.08 5.09
N PHE A 213 2.97 14.60 4.13
CA PHE A 213 2.99 14.11 2.76
C PHE A 213 3.19 15.31 1.81
N PRO A 214 4.21 15.31 0.93
CA PRO A 214 4.48 16.44 0.05
C PRO A 214 3.48 16.48 -1.10
N SER A 215 3.24 17.69 -1.62
CA SER A 215 2.43 17.85 -2.83
C SER A 215 3.15 17.25 -4.04
N ASN A 216 2.42 16.50 -4.88
CA ASN A 216 2.94 16.03 -6.17
C ASN A 216 2.57 16.96 -7.35
N LYS A 217 2.06 18.17 -7.09
CA LYS A 217 1.58 19.10 -8.13
C LYS A 217 2.60 19.38 -9.23
N ILE A 218 3.86 19.64 -8.86
CA ILE A 218 4.93 19.90 -9.82
C ILE A 218 5.13 18.68 -10.73
N ARG A 219 5.15 17.47 -10.16
CA ARG A 219 5.34 16.23 -10.91
C ARG A 219 4.19 15.91 -11.85
N VAL A 220 2.96 16.20 -11.44
CA VAL A 220 1.78 16.05 -12.30
C VAL A 220 1.87 16.99 -13.51
N ALA A 221 2.30 18.23 -13.32
CA ALA A 221 2.48 19.20 -14.40
C ALA A 221 3.69 18.88 -15.30
N GLU A 222 4.72 18.20 -14.80
CA GLU A 222 5.87 17.76 -15.61
C GLU A 222 5.56 16.52 -16.47
N ASP A 223 4.57 15.71 -16.05
CA ASP A 223 4.23 14.40 -16.63
C ASP A 223 2.96 14.48 -17.52
N GLU A 224 2.74 15.61 -18.18
CA GLU A 224 1.54 15.87 -19.01
C GLU A 224 1.36 14.90 -20.19
N LYS A 225 2.44 14.22 -20.62
CA LYS A 225 2.42 13.31 -21.77
C LYS A 225 1.90 11.91 -21.42
N THR A 226 1.98 11.50 -20.16
CA THR A 226 1.55 10.16 -19.75
C THR A 226 0.11 10.24 -19.31
N ASP A 227 -0.80 9.44 -19.87
CA ASP A 227 -2.16 9.32 -19.32
C ASP A 227 -2.14 8.39 -18.10
N ALA A 228 -1.96 9.00 -16.93
CA ALA A 228 -1.83 8.32 -15.66
C ALA A 228 -2.70 8.98 -14.58
N ALA A 229 -3.21 8.15 -13.68
CA ALA A 229 -3.95 8.60 -12.51
C ALA A 229 -3.70 7.68 -11.33
N GLY A 230 -3.78 8.23 -10.12
CA GLY A 230 -3.62 7.46 -8.91
C GLY A 230 -4.52 7.89 -7.77
N ALA A 231 -4.80 6.94 -6.88
CA ALA A 231 -5.51 7.16 -5.63
C ALA A 231 -4.60 6.82 -4.46
N VAL A 232 -4.44 7.75 -3.54
CA VAL A 232 -3.59 7.61 -2.36
C VAL A 232 -4.48 7.48 -1.14
N MET A 233 -4.25 6.45 -0.34
CA MET A 233 -4.80 6.34 1.00
C MET A 233 -3.68 6.33 2.03
N TYR A 234 -4.03 6.67 3.26
CA TYR A 234 -3.19 6.41 4.41
C TYR A 234 -3.90 5.46 5.38
N TRP A 235 -3.10 4.73 6.15
CA TRP A 235 -3.61 3.85 7.18
C TRP A 235 -2.81 4.04 8.46
N ARG A 236 -3.43 3.71 9.59
CA ARG A 236 -2.82 3.89 10.91
C ARG A 236 -3.02 2.65 11.78
N ALA A 237 -1.93 2.17 12.36
CA ALA A 237 -1.97 1.12 13.36
C ALA A 237 -2.59 1.64 14.67
N PRO A 238 -3.30 0.79 15.43
CA PRO A 238 -3.79 1.11 16.77
C PRO A 238 -2.66 1.66 17.67
N PRO A 239 -2.76 2.90 18.20
CA PRO A 239 -1.69 3.49 19.02
C PRO A 239 -1.29 2.61 20.20
N ARG A 240 -2.25 1.96 20.86
CA ARG A 240 -1.99 1.05 21.98
C ARG A 240 -1.15 -0.17 21.59
N GLN A 241 -1.31 -0.69 20.37
CA GLN A 241 -0.52 -1.82 19.89
C GLN A 241 0.91 -1.38 19.58
N VAL A 242 1.05 -0.23 18.92
CA VAL A 242 2.36 0.39 18.66
C VAL A 242 3.11 0.63 19.98
N GLU A 243 2.45 1.26 20.96
CA GLU A 243 3.04 1.53 22.28
C GLU A 243 3.43 0.24 23.02
N ALA A 244 2.63 -0.82 22.93
CA ALA A 244 2.95 -2.09 23.57
C ALA A 244 4.22 -2.72 22.97
N VAL A 245 4.35 -2.72 21.64
CA VAL A 245 5.54 -3.23 20.96
C VAL A 245 6.75 -2.33 21.22
N ASP A 246 6.57 -1.00 21.27
CA ASP A 246 7.66 -0.07 21.58
C ASP A 246 8.19 -0.25 23.01
N ARG A 247 7.34 -0.56 23.98
CA ARG A 247 7.77 -0.93 25.34
C ARG A 247 8.57 -2.23 25.35
N LEU A 248 8.20 -3.21 24.52
CA LEU A 248 8.98 -4.45 24.38
C LEU A 248 10.31 -4.21 23.65
N ALA A 249 10.33 -3.35 22.63
CA ALA A 249 11.54 -2.90 21.95
C ALA A 249 12.50 -2.22 22.92
N ALA A 250 12.00 -1.38 23.83
CA ALA A 250 12.80 -0.78 24.89
C ALA A 250 13.42 -1.81 25.85
N ARG A 251 12.82 -3.00 25.97
CA ARG A 251 13.29 -4.12 26.81
C ARG A 251 14.17 -5.14 26.07
N GLY A 252 14.65 -4.80 24.88
CA GLY A 252 15.60 -5.63 24.13
C GLY A 252 15.00 -6.40 22.95
N MET A 253 13.72 -6.21 22.64
CA MET A 253 13.16 -6.75 21.40
C MET A 253 13.84 -6.08 20.18
N PRO A 254 14.29 -6.86 19.17
CA PRO A 254 15.17 -6.36 18.12
C PRO A 254 14.44 -5.65 16.98
N TRP A 255 13.11 -5.49 17.09
CA TRP A 255 12.27 -4.91 16.06
C TRP A 255 11.16 -4.04 16.67
N ARG A 256 10.57 -3.18 15.85
CA ARG A 256 9.46 -2.28 16.20
C ARG A 256 8.30 -2.41 15.23
N MET A 257 7.12 -2.01 15.71
CA MET A 257 5.91 -1.95 14.90
C MET A 257 5.88 -0.64 14.10
N MET A 258 5.22 -0.70 12.96
CA MET A 258 4.96 0.41 12.05
C MET A 258 3.78 1.21 12.61
N GLU A 259 3.82 2.54 12.51
CA GLU A 259 2.72 3.40 12.98
C GLU A 259 1.58 3.45 11.97
N GLY A 260 1.89 3.19 10.71
CA GLY A 260 1.00 3.36 9.59
C GLY A 260 1.78 3.51 8.30
N GLY A 261 1.18 4.21 7.35
CA GLY A 261 1.83 4.51 6.09
C GLY A 261 0.83 4.87 5.01
N TYR A 262 1.28 4.75 3.76
CA TYR A 262 0.50 5.10 2.59
C TYR A 262 0.39 3.92 1.65
N GLN A 263 -0.71 3.87 0.92
CA GLN A 263 -0.87 2.98 -0.22
C GLN A 263 -1.36 3.80 -1.41
N GLU A 264 -0.90 3.42 -2.59
CA GLU A 264 -1.26 4.09 -3.82
C GLU A 264 -1.63 3.06 -4.88
N TRP A 265 -2.76 3.29 -5.55
CA TRP A 265 -3.16 2.55 -6.74
C TRP A 265 -3.01 3.45 -7.94
N ILE A 266 -2.30 2.99 -8.96
CA ILE A 266 -1.97 3.75 -10.15
C ILE A 266 -2.46 2.98 -11.37
N VAL A 267 -3.09 3.69 -12.29
CA VAL A 267 -3.37 3.22 -13.65
C VAL A 267 -2.64 4.13 -14.62
N GLU A 268 -1.82 3.55 -15.49
CA GLU A 268 -1.22 4.21 -16.65
C GLU A 268 -1.78 3.54 -17.90
N ARG A 269 -2.31 4.31 -18.85
CA ARG A 269 -2.70 3.75 -20.14
C ARG A 269 -1.46 3.57 -21.01
N LEU A 270 -1.36 2.42 -21.65
CA LEU A 270 -0.30 2.11 -22.58
C LEU A 270 -0.85 2.30 -24.00
N GLU A 271 -0.25 3.19 -24.78
CA GLU A 271 -0.55 3.29 -26.20
C GLU A 271 0.03 2.06 -26.91
N GLY A 272 -0.85 1.23 -27.47
CA GLY A 272 -0.47 -0.01 -28.16
C GLY A 272 -0.46 0.16 -29.68
N ASP A 273 0.67 -0.20 -30.31
CA ASP A 273 0.78 -0.49 -31.74
C ASP A 273 0.08 -1.84 -32.04
N GLY A 274 -1.22 -1.79 -32.36
CA GLY A 274 -1.93 -2.89 -33.01
C GLY A 274 -2.52 -4.02 -32.16
N SER A 275 -2.25 -4.13 -30.85
CA SER A 275 -2.77 -5.21 -29.99
C SER A 275 -3.60 -4.73 -28.79
N GLY A 276 -4.76 -4.10 -29.04
CA GLY A 276 -5.71 -3.71 -27.99
C GLY A 276 -5.19 -2.61 -27.04
N ARG A 277 -6.11 -1.90 -26.38
CA ARG A 277 -5.74 -0.88 -25.38
C ARG A 277 -5.42 -1.58 -24.06
N GLU A 278 -4.19 -1.45 -23.58
CA GLU A 278 -3.74 -2.00 -22.29
C GLU A 278 -3.55 -0.91 -21.24
N ALA A 279 -3.69 -1.28 -19.97
CA ALA A 279 -3.40 -0.47 -18.81
C ALA A 279 -2.36 -1.16 -17.93
N ARG A 280 -1.34 -0.40 -17.55
CA ARG A 280 -0.42 -0.78 -16.49
C ARG A 280 -1.05 -0.41 -15.15
N VAL A 281 -1.23 -1.41 -14.30
CA VAL A 281 -1.78 -1.26 -12.96
C VAL A 281 -0.67 -1.45 -11.95
N THR A 282 -0.52 -0.49 -11.05
CA THR A 282 0.48 -0.52 -10.00
C THR A 282 -0.16 -0.37 -8.63
N TYR A 283 0.23 -1.22 -7.68
CA TYR A 283 -0.09 -1.08 -6.26
C TYR A 283 1.19 -0.84 -5.47
N VAL A 284 1.21 0.26 -4.74
CA VAL A 284 2.39 0.72 -3.97
C VAL A 284 2.01 0.80 -2.50
N THR A 285 2.95 0.46 -1.63
CA THR A 285 2.82 0.58 -0.18
C THR A 285 4.13 1.12 0.41
N VAL A 286 4.00 2.11 1.28
CA VAL A 286 5.06 2.65 2.12
C VAL A 286 4.62 2.53 3.56
N GLU A 287 5.48 1.97 4.40
CA GLU A 287 5.25 1.81 5.84
C GLU A 287 6.18 2.76 6.60
N THR A 288 5.64 3.51 7.55
CA THR A 288 6.40 4.51 8.32
C THR A 288 6.37 4.19 9.81
N GLY A 289 7.38 4.69 10.54
CA GLY A 289 7.45 4.57 11.99
C GLY A 289 8.25 5.71 12.62
N SER A 290 7.93 6.02 13.87
CA SER A 290 8.65 7.03 14.64
C SER A 290 10.04 6.56 15.01
N LEU A 291 11.04 7.42 14.83
CA LEU A 291 12.39 7.24 15.33
C LEU A 291 12.50 7.49 16.84
N TYR A 292 11.48 8.09 17.46
CA TYR A 292 11.49 8.44 18.87
C TYR A 292 10.37 7.68 19.59
N PRO A 293 10.64 6.46 20.08
CA PRO A 293 9.64 5.72 20.84
C PRO A 293 9.25 6.47 22.12
N PRO A 294 8.01 6.32 22.61
CA PRO A 294 7.54 6.99 23.82
C PRO A 294 8.48 6.74 25.02
N GLY A 295 8.94 7.82 25.64
CA GLY A 295 9.85 7.76 26.80
C GLY A 295 11.34 7.62 26.46
N GLN A 296 11.73 7.63 25.18
CA GLN A 296 13.13 7.65 24.76
C GLN A 296 13.52 8.98 24.11
N GLY A 297 14.63 9.58 24.56
CA GLY A 297 15.19 10.80 23.98
C GLY A 297 16.13 10.57 22.79
N LYS A 298 16.45 9.31 22.45
CA LYS A 298 17.39 8.93 21.39
C LYS A 298 16.65 8.33 20.21
N ARG A 299 17.21 8.50 18.99
CA ARG A 299 16.69 7.86 17.78
C ARG A 299 16.87 6.35 17.85
N ASP A 300 15.82 5.61 17.56
CA ASP A 300 15.80 4.15 17.42
C ASP A 300 15.41 3.76 15.99
N TRP A 301 16.32 3.07 15.31
CA TRP A 301 16.22 2.65 13.91
C TRP A 301 15.78 1.19 13.76
N LYS A 302 15.28 0.55 14.82
CA LYS A 302 14.75 -0.82 14.74
C LYS A 302 13.62 -0.91 13.73
N LYS A 303 13.74 -1.89 12.83
CA LYS A 303 12.78 -2.19 11.77
C LYS A 303 12.12 -3.53 12.04
N MET A 304 11.03 -3.79 11.33
CA MET A 304 10.36 -5.10 11.35
C MET A 304 11.31 -6.20 10.79
N PRO A 305 11.25 -7.46 11.23
CA PRO A 305 12.12 -8.53 10.69
C PRO A 305 11.84 -8.87 9.21
N TRP A 306 12.85 -9.41 8.52
CA TRP A 306 12.78 -9.71 7.07
C TRP A 306 11.64 -10.65 6.68
N TRP A 307 11.41 -11.68 7.49
CA TRP A 307 10.35 -12.67 7.21
C TRP A 307 8.96 -12.03 7.29
N MET A 308 8.75 -11.05 8.18
CA MET A 308 7.49 -10.31 8.24
C MET A 308 7.34 -9.42 7.01
N TYR A 309 8.42 -8.81 6.52
CA TYR A 309 8.38 -8.07 5.25
C TYR A 309 7.98 -8.99 4.09
N GLN A 310 8.55 -10.19 4.00
CA GLN A 310 8.15 -11.17 2.97
C GLN A 310 6.69 -11.58 3.09
N LEU A 311 6.16 -11.66 4.31
CA LEU A 311 4.74 -11.90 4.56
C LEU A 311 3.88 -10.73 4.06
N HIS A 312 4.27 -9.47 4.34
CA HIS A 312 3.60 -8.29 3.79
C HIS A 312 3.63 -8.27 2.27
N VAL A 313 4.77 -8.62 1.65
CA VAL A 313 4.87 -8.74 0.18
C VAL A 313 3.90 -9.78 -0.35
N ALA A 314 3.87 -10.97 0.24
CA ALA A 314 2.95 -12.03 -0.19
C ALA A 314 1.48 -11.62 -0.02
N TYR A 315 1.15 -10.94 1.09
CA TYR A 315 -0.18 -10.43 1.35
C TYR A 315 -0.59 -9.35 0.35
N ALA A 316 0.28 -8.39 0.06
CA ALA A 316 0.06 -7.36 -0.97
C ALA A 316 -0.15 -7.97 -2.36
N GLN A 317 0.64 -8.97 -2.74
CA GLN A 317 0.45 -9.70 -4.01
C GLN A 317 -0.88 -10.41 -4.05
N TRP A 318 -1.28 -11.04 -2.94
CA TRP A 318 -2.56 -11.71 -2.84
C TRP A 318 -3.74 -10.72 -2.95
N LEU A 319 -3.64 -9.54 -2.32
CA LEU A 319 -4.64 -8.48 -2.44
C LEU A 319 -4.78 -7.96 -3.88
N LEU A 320 -3.67 -7.67 -4.55
CA LEU A 320 -3.68 -7.24 -5.95
C LEU A 320 -4.27 -8.33 -6.84
N TRP A 321 -3.86 -9.58 -6.65
CA TRP A 321 -4.41 -10.72 -7.39
C TRP A 321 -5.92 -10.91 -7.17
N LYS A 322 -6.40 -10.78 -5.93
CA LYS A 322 -7.85 -10.81 -5.64
C LYS A 322 -8.59 -9.68 -6.35
N THR A 323 -8.01 -8.49 -6.37
CA THR A 323 -8.54 -7.31 -7.08
C THR A 323 -8.69 -7.61 -8.57
N LEU A 324 -7.63 -8.11 -9.21
CA LEU A 324 -7.65 -8.47 -10.63
C LEU A 324 -8.64 -9.60 -10.95
N ARG A 325 -8.80 -10.57 -10.04
CA ARG A 325 -9.82 -11.62 -10.18
C ARG A 325 -11.23 -11.06 -10.10
N ARG A 326 -11.48 -10.05 -9.26
CA ARG A 326 -12.78 -9.39 -9.18
C ARG A 326 -13.12 -8.63 -10.46
N LEU A 327 -12.16 -7.92 -11.05
CA LEU A 327 -12.32 -7.29 -12.36
C LEU A 327 -12.74 -8.30 -13.44
N ARG A 328 -12.04 -9.44 -13.51
CA ARG A 328 -12.36 -10.54 -14.45
C ARG A 328 -13.69 -11.27 -14.15
N GLY A 329 -14.10 -11.28 -12.88
CA GLY A 329 -15.36 -11.90 -12.46
C GLY A 329 -16.58 -11.10 -12.88
N GLY A 330 -16.49 -9.76 -12.78
CA GLY A 330 -17.56 -8.85 -13.25
C GLY A 330 -17.80 -8.91 -14.76
N GLU A 331 -16.79 -9.30 -15.54
CA GLU A 331 -16.91 -9.57 -16.98
C GLU A 331 -17.79 -10.79 -17.27
N LYS A 332 -17.67 -11.86 -16.47
CA LYS A 332 -18.38 -13.13 -16.69
C LYS A 332 -19.86 -13.09 -16.33
N GLU A 333 -20.25 -12.29 -15.35
CA GLU A 333 -21.66 -12.12 -14.96
C GLU A 333 -22.49 -11.35 -16.01
N ARG A 334 -21.86 -10.77 -17.05
CA ARG A 334 -22.55 -10.07 -18.15
C ARG A 334 -22.73 -10.89 -19.43
N VAL A 335 -22.05 -12.02 -19.57
CA VAL A 335 -22.09 -12.86 -20.79
C VAL A 335 -22.99 -14.10 -20.61
N GLY A 336 -23.64 -14.24 -19.44
CA GLY A 336 -24.65 -15.28 -19.16
C GLY A 336 -26.04 -14.68 -19.03
#